data_AF-A0A0V8QHH2-F1
#
_entry.id   AF-A0A0V8QHH2-F1
#
_cell.length_a   1.000
_cell.length_b   1.000
_cell.length_c   1.000
_cell.angle_alpha   90.00
_cell.angle_beta   90.00
_cell.angle_gamma   90.00
#
_symmetry.space_group_name_H-M   'P 1'
#
loop_
_entity.id
_entity.type
_entity.pdbx_description
1 polymer ?
#
loop_
_entity_poly.entity_id
_entity_poly.type
_entity_poly.pdbx_seq_one_letter_code
_entity_poly.pdbx_strand_id
1 'polypeptide(L)'
;MDQHNIEMIKAALPYMNSRAQKSFEILVKTDELRNTIQNLDSKELSACDVKPNSIDMETFLLQMRSLSNKRESEMIDSMLHFIKMQKLLTAYRSFMNNKPENADNLMEFFLSQMAPEQKANFENINMMFNAMNN
;
A
#
# COMPACT_ATOMS: atom_id res chain seq x y z
N MET A 1 -14.17 -25.03 -22.88
CA MET A 1 -15.56 -25.43 -23.24
C MET A 1 -16.37 -24.15 -23.33
N ASP A 2 -17.60 -24.18 -23.84
CA ASP A 2 -18.44 -22.97 -23.74
C ASP A 2 -18.75 -22.68 -22.27
N GLN A 3 -18.77 -21.39 -21.90
CA GLN A 3 -19.01 -20.92 -20.54
C GLN A 3 -20.28 -21.53 -19.92
N HIS A 4 -21.33 -21.67 -20.73
CA HIS A 4 -22.60 -22.30 -20.33
C HIS A 4 -22.42 -23.75 -19.84
N ASN A 5 -21.56 -24.52 -20.50
CA ASN A 5 -21.31 -25.91 -20.11
C ASN A 5 -20.55 -26.00 -18.77
N ILE A 6 -19.63 -25.07 -18.52
CA ILE A 6 -18.90 -24.98 -17.26
C ILE A 6 -19.83 -24.63 -16.10
N GLU A 7 -20.78 -23.71 -16.30
CA GLU A 7 -21.77 -23.34 -15.30
C GLU A 7 -22.73 -24.49 -14.97
N MET A 8 -23.17 -25.24 -15.99
CA MET A 8 -23.97 -26.45 -15.77
C MET A 8 -23.20 -27.50 -14.97
N ILE A 9 -21.92 -27.75 -15.31
CA ILE A 9 -21.07 -28.69 -14.57
C ILE A 9 -20.90 -28.23 -13.12
N LYS A 10 -20.61 -26.93 -12.89
CA LYS A 10 -20.49 -26.34 -11.56
C LYS A 10 -21.74 -26.55 -10.70
N ALA A 11 -22.93 -26.30 -11.27
CA ALA A 11 -24.19 -26.48 -10.56
C ALA A 11 -24.48 -27.95 -10.23
N ALA A 12 -23.97 -28.88 -11.05
CA ALA A 12 -24.15 -30.32 -10.86
C ALA A 12 -23.15 -30.95 -9.87
N LEU A 13 -22.00 -30.32 -9.59
CA LEU A 13 -20.94 -30.85 -8.72
C LEU A 13 -21.42 -31.40 -7.36
N PRO A 14 -22.35 -30.77 -6.63
CA PRO A 14 -22.82 -31.28 -5.33
C PRO A 14 -23.58 -32.61 -5.43
N TYR A 15 -24.14 -32.92 -6.59
CA TYR A 15 -24.97 -34.09 -6.84
C TYR A 15 -24.20 -35.26 -7.47
N MET A 16 -22.92 -35.06 -7.79
CA MET A 16 -22.06 -36.08 -8.39
C MET A 16 -21.49 -37.04 -7.36
N ASN A 17 -21.16 -38.26 -7.79
CA ASN A 17 -20.38 -39.19 -6.96
C ASN A 17 -18.93 -38.67 -6.76
N SER A 18 -18.25 -39.13 -5.70
CA SER A 18 -16.94 -38.60 -5.30
C SER A 18 -15.87 -38.62 -6.39
N ARG A 19 -15.88 -39.62 -7.28
CA ARG A 19 -14.90 -39.73 -8.36
C ARG A 19 -15.15 -38.68 -9.44
N ALA A 20 -16.39 -38.60 -9.91
CA ALA A 20 -16.79 -37.63 -10.93
C ALA A 20 -16.64 -36.20 -10.40
N GLN A 21 -17.06 -35.94 -9.16
CA GLN A 21 -16.93 -34.63 -8.51
C GLN A 21 -15.49 -34.13 -8.53
N LYS A 22 -14.51 -34.96 -8.12
CA LYS A 22 -13.09 -34.57 -8.14
C LYS A 22 -12.59 -34.28 -9.55
N SER A 23 -12.94 -35.11 -10.53
CA SER A 23 -12.52 -34.91 -11.92
C SER A 23 -13.11 -33.65 -12.53
N PHE A 24 -14.40 -33.39 -12.28
CA PHE A 24 -15.08 -32.20 -12.79
C PHE A 24 -14.68 -30.92 -12.05
N GLU A 25 -14.36 -30.99 -10.75
CA GLU A 25 -13.79 -29.85 -10.00
C GLU A 25 -12.46 -29.41 -10.61
N ILE A 26 -11.56 -30.36 -10.90
CA ILE A 26 -10.27 -30.07 -11.57
C ILE A 26 -10.50 -29.47 -12.95
N LEU A 27 -11.43 -30.02 -13.72
CA LEU A 27 -11.78 -29.50 -15.05
C LEU A 27 -12.28 -28.05 -14.97
N VAL A 28 -13.20 -27.78 -14.05
CA VAL A 28 -13.77 -26.44 -13.81
C VAL A 28 -12.66 -25.46 -13.43
N LYS A 29 -11.80 -25.82 -12.47
CA LYS A 29 -10.68 -24.96 -12.03
C LYS A 29 -9.68 -24.70 -13.15
N THR A 30 -9.45 -25.68 -14.01
CA THR A 30 -8.57 -25.51 -15.18
C THR A 30 -9.15 -24.53 -16.19
N ASP A 31 -10.47 -24.56 -16.42
CA ASP A 31 -11.15 -23.61 -17.30
C ASP A 31 -11.17 -22.20 -16.71
N GLU A 32 -11.42 -22.06 -15.39
CA GLU A 32 -11.30 -20.77 -14.68
C GLU A 32 -9.89 -20.17 -14.80
N LEU A 33 -8.85 -20.99 -14.61
CA LEU A 33 -7.47 -20.56 -14.77
C LEU A 33 -7.17 -20.15 -16.22
N ARG A 34 -7.63 -20.94 -17.19
CA ARG A 34 -7.47 -20.62 -18.62
C ARG A 34 -8.12 -19.29 -18.96
N ASN A 35 -9.35 -19.05 -18.50
CA ASN A 35 -10.07 -17.81 -18.71
C ASN A 35 -9.35 -16.64 -18.04
N THR A 36 -8.83 -16.84 -16.83
CA THR A 36 -7.99 -15.84 -16.15
C THR A 36 -6.78 -15.50 -17.00
N ILE A 37 -6.03 -16.49 -17.50
CA ILE A 37 -4.84 -16.32 -18.35
C ILE A 37 -5.17 -15.56 -19.65
N GLN A 38 -6.24 -15.95 -20.34
CA GLN A 38 -6.67 -15.30 -21.58
C GLN A 38 -7.10 -13.85 -21.37
N ASN A 39 -7.64 -13.55 -20.19
CA ASN A 39 -8.07 -12.22 -19.81
C ASN A 39 -7.01 -11.42 -19.06
N LEU A 40 -5.79 -11.93 -18.83
CA LEU A 40 -4.69 -11.16 -18.23
C LEU A 40 -4.31 -9.96 -19.08
N ASP A 41 -4.38 -10.10 -20.41
CA ASP A 41 -4.12 -9.03 -21.38
C ASP A 41 -5.29 -8.06 -21.51
N SER A 42 -6.47 -8.44 -21.03
CA SER A 42 -7.59 -7.53 -20.91
C SER A 42 -7.32 -6.62 -19.71
N LYS A 43 -7.55 -5.32 -19.87
CA LYS A 43 -7.17 -4.23 -18.95
C LYS A 43 -7.69 -4.34 -17.50
N GLU A 44 -8.28 -5.44 -17.07
CA GLU A 44 -8.74 -5.67 -15.70
C GLU A 44 -7.59 -6.00 -14.73
N LEU A 45 -6.45 -6.53 -15.22
CA LEU A 45 -5.19 -6.53 -14.44
C LEU A 45 -4.46 -5.20 -14.48
N SER A 46 -4.95 -4.23 -15.25
CA SER A 46 -4.59 -2.82 -15.10
C SER A 46 -5.20 -2.20 -13.82
N ALA A 47 -5.44 -3.01 -12.78
CA ALA A 47 -5.52 -2.53 -11.39
C ALA A 47 -4.22 -1.82 -10.94
N CYS A 48 -3.18 -1.81 -11.78
CA CYS A 48 -1.99 -0.97 -11.64
C CYS A 48 -1.76 0.01 -12.82
N ASP A 49 -2.77 0.32 -13.64
CA ASP A 49 -2.72 1.50 -14.54
C ASP A 49 -3.48 2.67 -13.91
N VAL A 50 -3.18 2.91 -12.62
CA VAL A 50 -3.14 4.30 -12.15
C VAL A 50 -2.07 4.93 -13.03
N LYS A 51 -2.49 5.87 -13.87
CA LYS A 51 -1.66 6.82 -14.62
C LYS A 51 -0.27 6.97 -14.00
N PRO A 52 0.83 7.12 -14.77
CA PRO A 52 2.23 7.01 -14.32
C PRO A 52 2.72 8.12 -13.36
N ASN A 53 1.94 8.45 -12.34
CA ASN A 53 2.26 9.38 -11.27
C ASN A 53 2.14 8.60 -9.95
N SER A 54 3.23 7.90 -9.65
CA SER A 54 3.60 7.29 -8.37
C SER A 54 2.60 6.29 -7.76
N ILE A 55 3.03 5.02 -7.66
CA ILE A 55 2.43 4.06 -6.73
C ILE A 55 2.38 4.71 -5.35
N ASP A 56 1.19 4.79 -4.75
CA ASP A 56 1.06 5.20 -3.34
C ASP A 56 1.59 4.08 -2.44
N MET A 57 2.90 4.12 -2.23
CA MET A 57 3.62 3.13 -1.42
C MET A 57 3.08 3.03 0.00
N GLU A 58 2.50 4.10 0.56
CA GLU A 58 1.92 4.05 1.91
C GLU A 58 0.66 3.17 1.93
N THR A 59 -0.27 3.39 1.00
CA THR A 59 -1.48 2.56 0.87
C THR A 59 -1.14 1.10 0.57
N PHE A 60 -0.17 0.86 -0.31
CA PHE A 60 0.30 -0.49 -0.61
C PHE A 60 0.85 -1.21 0.63
N LEU A 61 1.75 -0.54 1.38
CA LEU A 61 2.34 -1.12 2.60
C LEU A 61 1.28 -1.36 3.69
N LEU A 62 0.29 -0.48 3.83
CA LEU A 62 -0.83 -0.68 4.76
C LEU A 62 -1.68 -1.91 4.40
N GLN A 63 -1.95 -2.12 3.11
CA GLN A 63 -2.66 -3.32 2.65
C GLN A 63 -1.83 -4.58 2.91
N MET A 64 -0.53 -4.56 2.60
CA MET A 64 0.35 -5.69 2.88
C MET A 64 0.43 -6.03 4.36
N ARG A 65 0.48 -5.01 5.24
CA ARG A 65 0.49 -5.18 6.70
C ARG A 65 -0.71 -6.00 7.20
N SER A 66 -1.88 -5.82 6.60
CA SER A 66 -3.10 -6.53 7.02
C SER A 66 -3.05 -8.05 6.80
N LEU A 67 -2.19 -8.50 5.87
CA LEU A 67 -2.00 -9.91 5.52
C LEU A 67 -0.72 -10.51 6.14
N SER A 68 0.07 -9.68 6.81
CA SER A 68 1.42 -10.01 7.29
C SER A 68 1.40 -10.74 8.61
N ASN A 69 2.42 -11.58 8.84
CA ASN A 69 2.71 -12.07 10.20
C ASN A 69 3.39 -10.99 11.06
N LYS A 70 3.63 -11.27 12.35
CA LYS A 70 4.19 -10.29 13.30
C LYS A 70 5.53 -9.71 12.82
N ARG A 71 6.45 -10.56 12.35
CA ARG A 71 7.79 -10.15 11.91
C ARG A 71 7.72 -9.27 10.65
N GLU A 72 6.88 -9.65 9.69
CA GLU A 72 6.65 -8.86 8.47
C GLU A 72 5.98 -7.52 8.78
N SER A 73 5.03 -7.50 9.72
CA SER A 73 4.36 -6.28 10.14
C SER A 73 5.32 -5.26 10.76
N GLU A 74 6.27 -5.71 11.59
CA GLU A 74 7.31 -4.85 12.18
C GLU A 74 8.22 -4.22 11.11
N MET A 75 8.56 -5.00 10.06
CA MET A 75 9.33 -4.50 8.93
C MET A 75 8.54 -3.46 8.12
N ILE A 76 7.27 -3.74 7.84
CA ILE A 76 6.37 -2.82 7.14
C ILE A 76 6.15 -1.53 7.95
N ASP A 77 5.97 -1.64 9.26
CA ASP A 77 5.84 -0.49 10.16
C ASP A 77 7.08 0.41 10.09
N SER A 78 8.27 -0.18 10.04
CA SER A 78 9.53 0.58 9.88
C SER A 78 9.57 1.36 8.56
N MET A 79 9.11 0.75 7.45
CA MET A 79 9.02 1.44 6.16
C MET A 79 7.98 2.56 6.17
N LEU A 80 6.81 2.32 6.80
CA LEU A 80 5.76 3.32 6.96
C LEU A 80 6.24 4.52 7.81
N HIS A 81 6.97 4.26 8.89
CA HIS A 81 7.57 5.32 9.70
C HIS A 81 8.56 6.17 8.90
N PHE A 82 9.40 5.53 8.06
CA PHE A 82 10.33 6.26 7.19
C PHE A 82 9.60 7.15 6.17
N ILE A 83 8.55 6.64 5.51
CA ILE A 83 7.74 7.41 4.57
C ILE A 83 7.10 8.62 5.26
N LYS A 84 6.54 8.43 6.46
CA LYS A 84 5.95 9.52 7.25
C LYS A 84 6.99 10.57 7.64
N MET A 85 8.17 10.14 8.05
CA MET A 85 9.28 11.04 8.37
C MET A 85 9.73 11.83 7.14
N GLN A 86 9.83 11.20 5.98
CA GLN A 86 10.17 11.88 4.72
C GLN A 86 9.12 12.95 4.36
N LYS A 87 7.82 12.64 4.49
CA LYS A 87 6.74 13.60 4.27
C LYS A 87 6.82 14.79 5.24
N LEU A 88 7.09 14.53 6.51
CA LEU A 88 7.28 15.56 7.53
C LEU A 88 8.45 16.49 7.18
N LEU A 89 9.59 15.92 6.78
CA LEU A 89 10.76 16.70 6.36
C LEU A 89 10.47 17.58 5.14
N THR A 90 9.79 17.03 4.13
CA THR A 90 9.40 17.79 2.95
C THR A 90 8.44 18.91 3.31
N ALA A 91 7.41 18.65 4.12
CA ALA A 91 6.47 19.66 4.57
C ALA A 91 7.15 20.78 5.38
N TYR A 92 8.08 20.42 6.27
CA TYR A 92 8.89 21.37 7.02
C TYR A 92 9.75 22.26 6.11
N ARG A 93 10.45 21.66 5.14
CA ARG A 93 11.23 22.41 4.15
C ARG A 93 10.36 23.37 3.34
N SER A 94 9.20 22.91 2.88
CA SER A 94 8.24 23.75 2.14
C SER A 94 7.73 24.91 2.99
N PHE A 95 7.47 24.69 4.27
CA PHE A 95 7.07 25.74 5.22
C PHE A 95 8.18 26.78 5.41
N MET A 96 9.42 26.34 5.65
CA MET A 96 10.57 27.24 5.85
C MET A 96 10.92 28.03 4.59
N ASN A 97 10.76 27.44 3.40
CA ASN A 97 11.00 28.15 2.14
C ASN A 97 9.93 29.20 1.83
N ASN A 98 8.70 29.02 2.34
CA ASN A 98 7.58 29.95 2.17
C ASN A 98 7.26 30.69 3.48
N LYS A 99 8.29 30.98 4.29
CA LYS A 99 8.17 31.49 5.65
C LYS A 99 7.24 32.73 5.73
N PRO A 100 6.03 32.65 6.32
CA PRO A 100 5.24 33.84 6.61
C PRO A 100 5.94 34.72 7.66
N GLU A 101 5.65 36.02 7.71
CA GLU A 101 6.32 36.97 8.61
C GLU A 101 6.29 36.56 10.11
N ASN A 102 5.31 35.75 10.52
CA ASN A 102 5.17 35.23 11.90
C ASN A 102 5.52 33.73 12.05
N ALA A 103 6.27 33.15 11.11
CA ALA A 103 6.55 31.71 11.10
C ALA A 103 7.32 31.21 12.33
N ASP A 104 8.17 32.04 12.93
CA ASP A 104 8.94 31.64 14.12
C ASP A 104 8.02 31.41 15.32
N ASN A 105 7.06 32.31 15.53
CA ASN A 105 6.05 32.19 16.59
C ASN A 105 5.11 30.99 16.36
N LEU A 106 4.76 30.71 15.10
CA LEU A 106 3.93 29.55 14.75
C LEU A 106 4.69 28.23 14.94
N MET A 107 5.94 28.17 14.52
CA MET A 107 6.79 27.00 14.69
C MET A 107 7.04 26.71 16.17
N GLU A 108 7.29 27.74 16.98
CA GLU A 108 7.44 27.64 18.42
C GLU A 108 6.17 27.12 19.10
N PHE A 109 4.99 27.61 18.69
CA PHE A 109 3.71 27.08 19.17
C PHE A 109 3.57 25.59 18.84
N PHE A 110 3.84 25.17 17.59
CA PHE A 110 3.79 23.75 17.22
C PHE A 110 4.77 22.88 18.02
N LEU A 111 6.00 23.35 18.23
CA LEU A 111 7.00 22.66 19.05
C LEU A 111 6.57 22.53 20.51
N SER A 112 5.87 23.53 21.05
CA SER A 112 5.37 23.53 22.43
C SER A 112 4.22 22.54 22.65
N GLN A 113 3.47 22.21 21.59
CA GLN A 113 2.34 21.28 21.64
C GLN A 113 2.75 19.81 21.44
N MET A 114 4.01 19.54 21.07
CA MET A 114 4.51 18.18 20.86
C MET A 114 5.06 17.55 22.15
N ALA A 115 5.07 16.22 22.18
CA ALA A 115 5.73 15.47 23.26
C ALA A 115 7.25 15.74 23.27
N PRO A 116 7.93 15.73 24.44
CA PRO A 116 9.35 16.09 24.57
C PRO A 116 10.28 15.27 23.67
N GLU A 117 9.97 13.98 23.50
CA GLU A 117 10.73 13.06 22.64
C GLU A 117 10.61 13.42 21.15
N GLN A 118 9.45 13.92 20.72
CA GLN A 118 9.25 14.38 19.34
C GLN A 118 9.90 15.73 19.07
N LYS A 119 9.96 16.59 20.08
CA LYS A 119 10.67 17.87 20.04
C LYS A 119 12.17 17.67 19.81
N ALA A 120 12.79 16.77 20.56
CA ALA A 120 14.22 16.46 20.41
C ALA A 120 14.55 15.93 19.00
N ASN A 121 13.69 15.09 18.43
CA ASN A 121 13.90 14.58 17.07
C ASN A 121 13.80 15.69 16.01
N PHE A 122 12.88 16.64 16.22
CA PHE A 122 12.71 17.81 15.36
C PHE A 122 13.91 18.77 15.43
N GLU A 123 14.42 19.04 16.64
CA GLU A 123 15.61 19.86 16.84
C GLU A 123 16.84 19.25 16.17
N ASN A 124 17.03 17.93 16.27
CA ASN A 124 18.11 17.21 15.57
C ASN A 124 18.04 17.35 14.05
N ILE A 125 16.84 17.23 13.50
CA ILE A 125 16.57 17.43 12.07
C ILE A 125 16.89 18.88 11.65
N ASN A 126 16.45 19.86 12.43
CA ASN A 126 16.67 21.28 12.15
C ASN A 126 18.18 21.61 12.17
N MET A 127 18.93 21.05 13.12
CA MET A 127 20.39 21.17 13.17
C MET A 127 21.07 20.60 11.91
N MET A 128 20.68 19.40 11.45
CA MET A 128 21.21 18.84 10.20
C MET A 128 20.84 19.71 8.98
N PHE A 129 19.64 20.28 8.95
CA PHE A 129 19.19 21.12 7.84
C PHE A 129 19.98 22.43 7.75
N ASN A 130 20.19 23.10 8.88
CA ASN A 130 20.99 24.33 8.94
C ASN A 130 22.47 24.07 8.62
N ALA A 131 22.99 22.88 8.93
CA ALA A 131 24.34 22.48 8.58
C ALA A 131 24.54 22.18 7.08
N MET A 132 23.46 21.87 6.34
CA MET A 132 23.51 21.66 4.88
C MET A 132 23.30 22.95 4.06
N ASN A 133 22.82 24.02 4.69
CA ASN A 133 22.51 25.31 4.05
C ASN A 133 23.57 26.41 4.33
N ASN A 134 24.68 26.08 5.01
CA ASN A 134 25.88 26.91 5.18
C ASN A 134 27.04 26.32 4.38
#